data_AF-A0A109QEC2-F1
#
_entry.id   AF-A0A109QEC2-F1
#
_cell.length_a   1.000
_cell.length_b   1.000
_cell.length_c   1.000
_cell.angle_alpha   90.00
_cell.angle_beta   90.00
_cell.angle_gamma   90.00
#
_symmetry.space_group_name_H-M   'P 1'
#
loop_
_entity.id
_entity.type
_entity.pdbx_description
1 polymer ?
#
loop_
_entity_poly.entity_id
_entity_poly.type
_entity_poly.pdbx_seq_one_letter_code
_entity_poly.pdbx_strand_id
1 'polypeptide(L)'
;MCVTTVDINGQPYQRMVLLKHYDKKGLVFYTNLSSRKAQHITHNNKISLLFPWYQVDRQVCFLGKAEKLSTIEVIKYFQSRPKDSQITAYISHQSTKITTRDILENKFFELKQKMRRGKIPLPSFWGGYRVKFDSVEFWQGRSNRLHDRFLYQWKYDHWQIDRLAP
;
A
#
# COMPACT_ATOMS: atom_id res chain seq x y z
N MET A 1 -4.07 4.83 -3.77
CA MET A 1 -5.12 3.97 -3.19
C MET A 1 -5.16 4.14 -1.68
N CYS A 2 -6.34 4.08 -1.09
CA CYS A 2 -6.50 3.99 0.36
C CYS A 2 -6.35 2.53 0.77
N VAL A 3 -5.48 2.24 1.75
CA VAL A 3 -5.36 0.91 2.36
C VAL A 3 -5.99 0.93 3.73
N THR A 4 -6.90 -0.01 3.97
CA THR A 4 -7.54 -0.25 5.26
C THR A 4 -6.94 -1.49 5.91
N THR A 5 -6.46 -1.34 7.13
CA THR A 5 -5.88 -2.42 7.96
C THR A 5 -6.57 -2.43 9.31
N VAL A 6 -6.74 -3.60 9.94
CA VAL A 6 -7.41 -3.74 11.24
C VAL A 6 -6.38 -4.12 12.30
N ASP A 7 -6.42 -3.47 13.47
CA ASP A 7 -5.52 -3.83 14.57
C ASP A 7 -5.97 -5.09 15.32
N ILE A 8 -5.23 -5.46 16.36
CA ILE A 8 -5.51 -6.66 17.18
C ILE A 8 -6.83 -6.58 17.96
N ASN A 9 -7.35 -5.37 18.22
CA ASN A 9 -8.60 -5.14 18.94
C ASN A 9 -9.80 -5.01 17.99
N GLY A 10 -9.61 -5.18 16.68
CA GLY A 10 -10.66 -5.02 15.69
C GLY A 10 -10.88 -3.58 15.21
N GLN A 11 -10.04 -2.61 15.61
CA GLN A 11 -10.18 -1.23 15.18
C GLN A 11 -9.59 -1.03 13.77
N PRO A 12 -10.38 -0.57 12.78
CA PRO A 12 -9.88 -0.25 11.45
C PRO A 12 -9.03 1.03 11.47
N TYR A 13 -8.04 1.06 10.58
CA TYR A 13 -7.19 2.22 10.30
C TYR A 13 -6.94 2.36 8.81
N GLN A 14 -6.97 3.59 8.31
CA GLN A 14 -6.85 3.91 6.89
C GLN A 14 -5.72 4.90 6.62
N ARG A 15 -5.10 4.77 5.44
CA ARG A 15 -4.14 5.75 4.91
C ARG A 15 -3.92 5.58 3.41
N MET A 16 -3.44 6.63 2.77
CA MET A 16 -3.06 6.59 1.37
C MET A 16 -1.69 5.92 1.17
N VAL A 17 -1.61 5.08 0.14
CA VAL A 17 -0.39 4.51 -0.42
C VAL A 17 -0.45 4.51 -1.95
N LEU A 18 0.70 4.37 -2.60
CA LEU A 18 0.78 4.26 -4.04
C LEU A 18 0.80 2.79 -4.45
N LEU A 19 -0.05 2.40 -5.41
CA LEU A 19 0.13 1.16 -6.15
C LEU A 19 1.42 1.26 -6.94
N LYS A 20 2.30 0.25 -6.83
CA LYS A 20 3.60 0.23 -7.53
C LYS A 20 3.71 -0.85 -8.58
N HIS A 21 2.92 -1.91 -8.48
CA HIS A 21 2.85 -2.99 -9.46
C HIS A 21 1.53 -3.74 -9.29
N TYR A 22 1.01 -4.31 -10.36
CA TYR A 22 -0.10 -5.27 -10.31
C TYR A 22 0.09 -6.34 -11.37
N ASP A 23 -0.27 -7.57 -11.06
CA ASP A 23 -0.27 -8.71 -11.97
C ASP A 23 -1.28 -9.77 -11.49
N LYS A 24 -1.31 -10.94 -12.14
CA LYS A 24 -2.17 -12.07 -11.77
C LYS A 24 -2.00 -12.57 -10.31
N LYS A 25 -0.89 -12.23 -9.65
CA LYS A 25 -0.62 -12.58 -8.26
C LYS A 25 -1.09 -11.51 -7.27
N GLY A 26 -1.55 -10.34 -7.73
CA GLY A 26 -2.12 -9.30 -6.87
C GLY A 26 -1.50 -7.91 -7.03
N LEU A 27 -1.85 -7.01 -6.10
CA LEU A 27 -1.45 -5.60 -6.09
C LEU A 27 -0.30 -5.36 -5.13
N VAL A 28 0.69 -4.54 -5.50
CA VAL A 28 1.90 -4.32 -4.70
C VAL A 28 2.02 -2.87 -4.23
N PHE A 29 2.35 -2.69 -2.95
CA PHE A 29 2.77 -1.42 -2.38
C PHE A 29 3.95 -1.59 -1.43
N TYR A 30 4.74 -0.53 -1.24
CA TYR A 30 5.92 -0.51 -0.38
C TYR A 30 5.71 0.37 0.84
N THR A 31 6.34 0.02 1.95
CA THR A 31 6.18 0.70 3.24
C THR A 31 7.35 0.45 4.17
N ASN A 32 7.43 1.22 5.26
CA ASN A 32 8.24 0.85 6.42
C ASN A 32 7.53 -0.29 7.20
N LEU A 33 8.26 -1.35 7.50
CA LEU A 33 7.83 -2.58 8.18
C LEU A 33 7.60 -2.40 9.69
N SER A 34 8.08 -1.31 10.27
CA SER A 34 7.80 -0.89 11.65
C SER A 34 6.59 0.02 11.77
N SER A 35 5.94 0.38 10.66
CA SER A 35 4.80 1.29 10.68
C SER A 35 3.53 0.65 11.25
N ARG A 36 2.59 1.48 11.74
CA ARG A 36 1.28 1.01 12.24
C ARG A 36 0.59 0.00 11.31
N LYS A 37 0.55 0.28 10.00
CA LYS A 37 -0.10 -0.62 9.03
C LYS A 37 0.59 -1.99 8.94
N ALA A 38 1.92 -2.02 9.07
CA ALA A 38 2.70 -3.25 9.00
C ALA A 38 2.50 -4.08 10.27
N GLN A 39 2.39 -3.42 11.43
CA GLN A 39 1.99 -4.06 12.70
C GLN A 39 0.59 -4.65 12.60
N HIS A 40 -0.39 -3.89 12.10
CA HIS A 40 -1.76 -4.38 11.87
C HIS A 40 -1.75 -5.61 10.95
N ILE A 41 -1.09 -5.51 9.78
CA ILE A 41 -1.00 -6.62 8.81
C ILE A 41 -0.33 -7.87 9.40
N THR A 42 0.64 -7.70 10.30
CA THR A 42 1.30 -8.83 10.96
C THR A 42 0.33 -9.63 11.84
N HIS A 43 -0.66 -8.96 12.44
CA HIS A 43 -1.66 -9.61 13.29
C HIS A 43 -2.89 -10.06 12.50
N ASN A 44 -3.36 -9.23 11.57
CA ASN A 44 -4.47 -9.50 10.68
C ASN A 44 -4.10 -9.09 9.25
N ASN A 45 -3.81 -10.09 8.42
CA ASN A 45 -3.39 -9.85 7.04
C ASN A 45 -4.56 -9.57 6.08
N LYS A 46 -5.82 -9.64 6.52
CA LYS A 46 -6.98 -9.27 5.71
C LYS A 46 -7.07 -7.75 5.61
N ILE A 47 -7.09 -7.23 4.38
CA ILE A 47 -7.10 -5.79 4.12
C ILE A 47 -8.08 -5.44 2.99
N SER A 48 -8.45 -4.16 2.95
CA SER A 48 -9.21 -3.57 1.85
C SER A 48 -8.37 -2.49 1.16
N LEU A 49 -8.44 -2.44 -0.17
CA LEU A 49 -7.86 -1.37 -0.98
C LEU A 49 -8.97 -0.64 -1.73
N LEU A 50 -9.00 0.68 -1.62
CA LEU A 50 -9.93 1.55 -2.34
C LEU A 50 -9.17 2.45 -3.32
N PHE A 51 -9.63 2.50 -4.56
CA PHE A 51 -9.24 3.47 -5.58
C PHE A 51 -10.36 4.50 -5.75
N PRO A 52 -10.25 5.67 -5.10
CA PRO A 52 -11.27 6.69 -5.15
C PRO A 52 -11.07 7.60 -6.37
N TRP A 53 -11.49 7.15 -7.55
CA TRP A 53 -11.39 7.93 -8.79
C TRP A 53 -12.62 8.83 -8.98
N TYR A 54 -12.84 9.71 -8.00
CA TYR A 54 -14.02 10.59 -7.96
C TYR A 54 -14.17 11.45 -9.23
N GLN A 55 -13.07 11.89 -9.83
CA GLN A 55 -13.09 12.74 -11.03
C GLN A 55 -13.70 12.08 -12.27
N VAL A 56 -13.80 10.75 -12.29
CA VAL A 56 -14.40 9.98 -13.40
C VAL A 56 -15.56 9.12 -12.89
N ASP A 57 -16.11 9.48 -11.74
CA ASP A 57 -17.21 8.77 -11.09
C ASP A 57 -16.95 7.26 -10.96
N ARG A 58 -15.72 6.87 -10.61
CA ARG A 58 -15.35 5.46 -10.45
C ARG A 58 -14.78 5.17 -9.08
N GLN A 59 -15.11 3.98 -8.61
CA GLN A 59 -14.52 3.39 -7.44
C GLN A 59 -14.16 1.93 -7.75
N VAL A 60 -12.97 1.52 -7.33
CA VAL A 60 -12.56 0.11 -7.36
C VAL A 60 -12.16 -0.30 -5.95
N CYS A 61 -12.81 -1.34 -5.42
CA CYS A 61 -12.53 -1.89 -4.10
C CYS A 61 -11.97 -3.30 -4.23
N PHE A 62 -10.82 -3.59 -3.63
CA PHE A 62 -10.28 -4.94 -3.54
C PHE A 62 -10.32 -5.41 -2.10
N LEU A 63 -10.73 -6.66 -1.88
CA LEU A 63 -10.57 -7.36 -0.60
C LEU A 63 -9.59 -8.51 -0.78
N GLY A 64 -8.68 -8.68 0.17
CA GLY A 64 -7.66 -9.70 0.05
C GLY A 64 -6.75 -9.83 1.26
N LYS A 65 -5.70 -10.63 1.09
CA LYS A 65 -4.67 -10.87 2.09
C LYS A 65 -3.34 -10.24 1.67
N ALA A 66 -2.73 -9.48 2.58
CA ALA A 66 -1.42 -8.89 2.39
C ALA A 66 -0.31 -9.88 2.78
N GLU A 67 0.59 -10.17 1.84
CA GLU A 67 1.76 -11.03 2.04
C GLU A 67 3.04 -10.19 1.87
N LYS A 68 4.05 -10.42 2.71
CA LYS A 68 5.33 -9.73 2.57
C LYS A 68 6.00 -10.13 1.26
N LEU A 69 6.56 -9.15 0.56
CA LEU A 69 7.42 -9.40 -0.60
C LEU A 69 8.72 -10.08 -0.19
N SER A 70 9.33 -10.80 -1.13
CA SER A 70 10.69 -11.34 -0.92
C SER A 70 11.73 -10.21 -0.84
N THR A 71 12.82 -10.46 -0.13
CA THR A 71 13.94 -9.51 -0.04
C THR A 71 14.48 -9.12 -1.42
N ILE A 72 14.50 -10.04 -2.38
CA ILE A 72 14.95 -9.79 -3.76
C ILE A 72 14.03 -8.78 -4.47
N GLU A 73 12.71 -8.95 -4.37
CA GLU A 73 11.74 -8.00 -4.94
C GLU A 73 11.86 -6.61 -4.31
N VAL A 74 12.09 -6.57 -2.98
CA VAL A 74 12.28 -5.32 -2.25
C VAL A 74 13.57 -4.61 -2.67
N ILE A 75 14.70 -5.31 -2.76
CA ILE A 75 15.98 -4.75 -3.21
C ILE A 75 15.85 -4.18 -4.62
N LYS A 76 15.28 -4.97 -5.55
CA LYS A 76 15.10 -4.55 -6.95
C LYS A 76 14.33 -3.24 -7.06
N TYR A 77 13.21 -3.14 -6.33
CA TYR A 77 12.41 -1.92 -6.35
C TYR A 77 13.06 -0.77 -5.57
N PHE A 78 13.69 -1.02 -4.42
CA PHE A 78 14.35 0.03 -3.64
C PHE A 78 15.44 0.71 -4.45
N GLN A 79 16.27 -0.08 -5.15
CA GLN A 79 17.38 0.44 -5.96
C GLN A 79 16.92 1.20 -7.22
N SER A 80 15.70 0.96 -7.72
CA SER A 80 15.16 1.70 -8.87
C SER A 80 14.57 3.07 -8.50
N ARG A 81 14.39 3.36 -7.20
CA ARG A 81 13.84 4.64 -6.74
C ARG A 81 14.85 5.77 -6.90
N PRO A 82 14.41 7.03 -7.08
CA PRO A 82 15.30 8.19 -7.01
C PRO A 82 16.11 8.20 -5.71
N LYS A 83 17.35 8.69 -5.77
CA LYS A 83 18.28 8.65 -4.65
C LYS A 83 17.73 9.35 -3.40
N ASP A 84 17.12 10.52 -3.58
CA ASP A 84 16.47 11.26 -2.48
C ASP A 84 15.34 10.44 -1.83
N SER A 85 14.56 9.69 -2.62
CA SER A 85 13.53 8.78 -2.12
C SER A 85 14.08 7.60 -1.30
N GLN A 86 15.27 7.10 -1.66
CA GLN A 86 15.98 6.08 -0.89
C GLN A 86 16.46 6.65 0.45
N ILE A 87 17.02 7.87 0.45
CA ILE A 87 17.44 8.58 1.68
C ILE A 87 16.25 8.84 2.60
N THR A 88 15.14 9.36 2.07
CA THR A 88 13.91 9.61 2.85
C THR A 88 13.41 8.34 3.53
N ALA A 89 13.50 7.19 2.84
CA ALA A 89 13.12 5.91 3.42
C ALA A 89 14.04 5.48 4.57
N TYR A 90 15.30 5.91 4.56
CA TYR A 90 16.29 5.62 5.60
C TYR A 90 16.06 6.46 6.88
N ILE A 91 15.65 7.72 6.75
CA ILE A 91 15.44 8.63 7.91
C ILE A 91 14.07 8.47 8.56
N SER A 92 13.07 8.02 7.79
CA SER A 92 11.68 8.03 8.23
C SER A 92 11.34 6.74 8.98
N HIS A 93 11.50 6.75 10.31
CA HIS A 93 10.87 5.78 11.21
C HIS A 93 9.34 5.99 11.20
N GLN A 94 8.69 5.49 10.15
CA GLN A 94 7.33 5.88 9.81
C GLN A 94 6.33 5.51 10.92
N SER A 95 5.55 6.49 11.37
CA SER A 95 4.53 6.38 12.44
C SER A 95 5.09 6.45 13.88
N THR A 96 6.36 6.79 14.08
CA THR A 96 6.87 7.19 15.41
C THR A 96 6.60 8.67 15.68
N LYS A 97 6.41 9.06 16.94
CA LYS A 97 6.32 10.46 17.34
C LYS A 97 7.70 11.13 17.15
N ILE A 98 7.70 12.35 16.63
CA ILE A 98 8.88 13.22 16.53
C ILE A 98 8.52 14.58 17.13
N THR A 99 9.50 15.29 17.66
CA THR A 99 9.27 16.60 18.31
C THR A 99 9.14 17.72 17.29
N THR A 100 9.97 17.74 16.25
CA THR A 100 9.93 18.76 15.19
C THR A 100 10.23 18.19 13.80
N ARG A 101 9.83 18.92 12.77
CA ARG A 101 10.13 18.60 11.37
C ARG A 101 11.62 18.73 11.05
N ASP A 102 12.30 19.71 11.67
CA ASP A 102 13.71 20.01 11.43
C ASP A 102 14.63 18.80 11.69
N ILE A 103 14.24 17.91 12.61
CA ILE A 103 14.97 16.65 12.86
C ILE A 103 15.03 15.78 11.60
N LEU A 104 13.94 15.72 10.81
CA LEU A 104 13.92 14.96 9.57
C LEU A 104 14.76 15.64 8.47
N GLU A 105 14.68 16.97 8.37
CA GLU A 105 15.38 17.74 7.35
C GLU A 105 16.90 17.72 7.59
N ASN A 106 17.34 17.94 8.84
CA ASN A 106 18.75 17.86 9.20
C ASN A 106 19.34 16.47 8.92
N LYS A 107 18.65 15.39 9.32
CA LYS A 107 19.08 14.01 9.01
C LYS A 107 19.08 13.73 7.50
N PHE A 108 18.13 14.30 6.76
CA PHE A 108 18.09 14.16 5.30
C PHE A 108 19.34 14.76 4.67
N PHE A 109 19.70 16.01 5.01
CA PHE A 109 20.87 16.68 4.45
C PHE A 109 22.18 15.99 4.85
N GLU A 110 22.30 15.59 6.12
CA GLU A 110 23.45 14.82 6.62
C GLU A 110 23.68 13.55 5.80
N LEU A 111 22.63 12.71 5.65
CA LEU A 111 22.74 11.48 4.88
C LEU A 111 22.89 11.72 3.38
N LYS A 112 22.29 12.77 2.83
CA LYS A 112 22.47 13.15 1.43
C LYS A 112 23.93 13.50 1.12
N GLN A 113 24.61 14.16 2.04
CA GLN A 113 26.04 14.45 1.93
C GLN A 113 26.89 13.19 2.12
N LYS A 114 26.61 12.40 3.17
CA LYS A 114 27.35 11.17 3.49
C LYS A 114 27.22 10.09 2.40
N MET A 115 26.03 9.97 1.80
CA MET A 115 25.72 8.97 0.78
C MET A 115 25.75 9.54 -0.64
N ARG A 116 26.47 10.65 -0.87
CA ARG A 116 26.53 11.31 -2.18
C ARG A 116 27.08 10.39 -3.27
N ARG A 117 28.06 9.55 -2.93
CA ARG A 117 28.66 8.53 -3.82
C ARG A 117 28.23 7.13 -3.39
N GLY A 118 28.09 6.22 -4.35
CA GLY A 118 27.71 4.83 -4.10
C GLY A 118 26.20 4.57 -4.01
N LYS A 119 25.86 3.30 -3.77
CA LYS A 119 24.49 2.79 -3.60
C LYS A 119 24.05 2.93 -2.14
N ILE A 120 22.80 3.32 -1.92
CA ILE A 120 22.22 3.36 -0.58
C ILE A 120 21.78 1.94 -0.20
N PRO A 121 22.21 1.39 0.94
CA PRO A 121 21.79 0.07 1.36
C PRO A 121 20.29 0.07 1.68
N LEU A 122 19.65 -1.07 1.44
CA LEU A 122 18.26 -1.28 1.83
C LEU A 122 18.15 -1.27 3.36
N PRO A 123 17.34 -0.39 3.99
CA PRO A 123 17.09 -0.48 5.42
C PRO A 123 16.35 -1.77 5.77
N SER A 124 16.73 -2.44 6.86
CA SER A 124 16.07 -3.68 7.33
C SER A 124 14.58 -3.49 7.66
N PHE A 125 14.19 -2.27 8.03
CA PHE A 125 12.81 -1.89 8.30
C PHE A 125 12.04 -1.42 7.05
N TRP A 126 12.58 -1.57 5.84
CA TRP A 126 11.90 -1.18 4.60
C TRP A 126 11.52 -2.41 3.77
N GLY A 127 10.30 -2.43 3.25
CA GLY A 127 9.79 -3.57 2.51
C GLY A 127 8.53 -3.25 1.72
N GLY A 128 7.79 -4.29 1.37
CA GLY A 128 6.51 -4.14 0.71
C GLY A 128 5.61 -5.34 0.92
N TYR A 129 4.36 -5.17 0.50
CA TYR A 129 3.33 -6.17 0.57
C TYR A 129 2.71 -6.37 -0.80
N ARG A 130 2.39 -7.62 -1.12
CA ARG A 130 1.51 -8.03 -2.21
C ARG A 130 0.15 -8.39 -1.63
N VAL A 131 -0.89 -7.82 -2.20
CA VAL A 131 -2.28 -8.07 -1.82
C VAL A 131 -2.86 -9.06 -2.80
N LYS A 132 -2.95 -10.32 -2.39
CA LYS A 132 -3.69 -11.36 -3.11
C LYS A 132 -5.16 -11.16 -2.81
N PHE A 133 -5.93 -10.80 -3.82
CA PHE A 133 -7.35 -10.53 -3.70
C PHE A 133 -8.16 -11.69 -4.26
N ASP A 134 -9.28 -11.96 -3.62
CA ASP A 134 -10.31 -12.91 -4.03
C ASP A 134 -11.63 -12.20 -4.31
N SER A 135 -11.66 -10.87 -4.14
CA SER A 135 -12.83 -10.04 -4.41
C SER A 135 -12.41 -8.68 -4.95
N VAL A 136 -13.06 -8.24 -6.02
CA VAL A 136 -12.96 -6.88 -6.55
C VAL A 136 -14.33 -6.35 -6.94
N GLU A 137 -14.68 -5.17 -6.46
CA GLU A 137 -15.90 -4.45 -6.81
C GLU A 137 -15.56 -3.26 -7.71
N PHE A 138 -16.25 -3.16 -8.83
CA PHE A 138 -16.25 -2.00 -9.70
C PHE A 138 -17.56 -1.24 -9.50
N TRP A 139 -17.44 0.03 -9.12
CA TRP A 139 -18.54 0.97 -9.00
C TRP A 139 -18.37 2.08 -10.05
N GLN A 140 -19.46 2.40 -10.76
CA GLN A 140 -19.53 3.50 -11.72
C GLN A 140 -20.76 4.36 -11.43
N GLY A 141 -20.50 5.65 -11.19
CA GLY A 141 -21.52 6.64 -10.92
C GLY A 141 -22.39 6.91 -12.13
N ARG A 142 -23.65 7.26 -11.84
CA ARG A 142 -24.71 7.59 -12.80
C ARG A 142 -25.49 8.77 -12.24
N SER A 143 -25.89 9.70 -13.11
CA SER A 143 -26.58 10.93 -12.72
C SER A 143 -27.92 10.69 -12.04
N ASN A 144 -28.62 9.60 -12.38
CA ASN A 144 -29.90 9.20 -11.80
C ASN A 144 -29.78 8.38 -10.49
N ARG A 145 -28.58 8.27 -9.91
CA ARG A 145 -28.28 7.48 -8.68
C ARG A 145 -28.42 5.95 -8.84
N LEU A 146 -28.80 5.46 -10.00
CA LEU A 146 -28.81 4.03 -10.32
C LEU A 146 -27.40 3.60 -10.75
N HIS A 147 -26.48 3.58 -9.79
CA HIS A 147 -25.06 3.26 -10.03
C HIS A 147 -24.87 1.83 -10.52
N ASP A 148 -23.89 1.64 -11.41
CA ASP A 148 -23.48 0.32 -11.84
C ASP A 148 -22.49 -0.25 -10.81
N ARG A 149 -22.82 -1.42 -10.26
CA ARG A 149 -21.96 -2.15 -9.33
C ARG A 149 -21.79 -3.59 -9.79
N PHE A 150 -20.54 -4.00 -9.99
CA PHE A 150 -20.19 -5.36 -10.36
C PHE A 150 -19.18 -5.91 -9.37
N LEU A 151 -19.54 -7.00 -8.71
CA LEU A 151 -18.71 -7.72 -7.77
C LEU A 151 -18.14 -8.97 -8.45
N TYR A 152 -16.83 -9.04 -8.52
CA TYR A 152 -16.09 -10.22 -8.95
C TYR A 152 -15.61 -10.95 -7.70
N GLN A 153 -15.94 -12.23 -7.56
CA GLN A 153 -15.45 -13.08 -6.48
C GLN A 153 -14.78 -14.34 -7.04
N TRP A 154 -13.60 -14.67 -6.55
CA TRP A 154 -12.89 -15.90 -6.90
C TRP A 154 -13.49 -17.08 -6.13
N LYS A 155 -14.21 -17.97 -6.83
CA LYS A 155 -14.82 -19.18 -6.27
C LYS A 155 -14.60 -20.33 -7.25
N TYR A 156 -14.32 -21.54 -6.73
CA TYR A 156 -14.15 -22.75 -7.54
C TYR A 156 -13.25 -22.54 -8.78
N ASP A 157 -12.10 -21.91 -8.58
CA ASP A 157 -11.10 -21.61 -9.62
C ASP A 157 -11.57 -20.76 -10.81
N HIS A 158 -12.61 -19.96 -10.63
CA HIS A 158 -13.03 -18.95 -11.61
C HIS A 158 -13.54 -17.67 -10.92
N TRP A 159 -13.66 -16.59 -11.70
CA TRP A 159 -14.32 -15.37 -11.26
C TRP A 159 -15.82 -15.48 -11.49
N GLN A 160 -16.60 -15.52 -10.42
CA GLN A 160 -18.04 -15.28 -10.47
C GLN A 160 -18.28 -13.77 -10.50
N ILE A 161 -19.21 -13.31 -11.36
CA ILE A 161 -19.54 -11.90 -11.54
C ILE A 161 -21.01 -11.70 -11.21
N ASP A 162 -21.29 -10.87 -10.22
CA ASP A 162 -22.65 -10.52 -9.79
C ASP A 162 -22.86 -9.01 -9.90
N ARG A 163 -24.05 -8.59 -10.34
CA ARG A 163 -24.49 -7.20 -10.26
C ARG A 163 -25.04 -6.94 -8.87
N LEU A 164 -24.61 -5.83 -8.25
CA LEU A 164 -25.17 -5.37 -6.98
C LEU A 164 -26.13 -4.22 -7.22
N ALA A 165 -27.16 -4.12 -6.37
CA ALA A 165 -27.95 -2.90 -6.28
C ALA A 165 -27.05 -1.73 -5.82
N PRO A 166 -27.26 -0.50 -6.35
CA PRO A 166 -26.49 0.68 -5.98
C PRO A 166 -26.55 0.98 -4.48
#